data_AF-A0A6M0CIV0-F1
#
_entry.id   AF-A0A6M0CIV0-F1
#
_cell.length_a   1.000
_cell.length_b   1.000
_cell.length_c   1.000
_cell.angle_alpha   90.00
_cell.angle_beta   90.00
_cell.angle_gamma   90.00
#
_symmetry.space_group_name_H-M   'P 1'
#
loop_
_entity.id
_entity.type
_entity.pdbx_description
1 polymer ?
#
loop_
_entity_poly.entity_id
_entity_poly.type
_entity_poly.pdbx_seq_one_letter_code
_entity_poly.pdbx_strand_id
1 'polypeptide(L)'
;LNSYPHLKCQLYYADADAYGPYALDAKAEFPRPVGGGGTSFIPFFDKVSEHWDWQSTGVCVYLTDGYGSFPEEPPPLPVLWVVTPGGLGLEQFPFGETVRLIGGCSTIHN
;
A
#
# COMPACT_ATOMS: atom_id res chain seq x y z
N LEU A 1 -4.62 16.34 5.74
CA LEU A 1 -3.18 16.65 5.69
C LEU A 1 -2.77 17.98 6.35
N ASN A 2 -3.69 18.91 6.67
CA ASN A 2 -3.33 20.22 7.28
C ASN A 2 -3.00 20.21 8.79
N SER A 3 -3.01 19.05 9.45
CA SER A 3 -2.80 18.95 10.91
C SER A 3 -1.43 18.39 11.32
N TYR A 4 -0.62 17.93 10.35
CA TYR A 4 0.71 17.34 10.59
C TYR A 4 1.71 17.83 9.52
N PRO A 5 2.26 19.04 9.65
CA PRO A 5 3.12 19.64 8.61
C PRO A 5 4.43 18.87 8.35
N HIS A 6 4.80 17.95 9.23
CA HIS A 6 5.97 17.08 9.13
C HIS A 6 5.65 15.69 8.55
N LEU A 7 4.38 15.36 8.32
CA LEU A 7 4.00 14.09 7.70
C LEU A 7 4.38 14.13 6.21
N LYS A 8 5.34 13.28 5.82
CA LYS A 8 5.72 13.08 4.43
C LYS A 8 5.06 11.80 3.95
N CYS A 9 4.32 11.88 2.84
CA CYS A 9 3.71 10.71 2.21
C CYS A 9 4.37 10.47 0.84
N GLN A 10 4.81 9.24 0.62
CA GLN A 10 5.35 8.77 -0.65
C GLN A 10 4.41 7.71 -1.24
N LEU A 11 4.04 7.89 -2.50
CA LEU A 11 3.22 6.94 -3.25
C LEU A 11 4.10 6.08 -4.15
N TYR A 12 3.81 4.79 -4.16
CA TYR A 12 4.33 3.84 -5.13
C TYR A 12 3.14 3.18 -5.84
N TYR A 13 3.26 2.99 -7.16
CA TYR A 13 2.41 2.05 -7.90
C TYR A 13 3.15 0.74 -7.99
N ALA A 14 2.50 -0.36 -7.65
CA ALA A 14 3.13 -1.66 -7.63
C ALA A 14 2.38 -2.65 -8.54
N ASP A 15 3.14 -3.23 -9.46
CA ASP A 15 2.76 -4.28 -10.40
C ASP A 15 3.79 -5.42 -10.25
N ALA A 16 4.24 -6.07 -11.34
CA ALA A 16 5.45 -6.89 -11.33
C ALA A 16 6.70 -6.13 -10.84
N ASP A 17 6.73 -4.80 -11.02
CA ASP A 17 7.72 -3.87 -10.50
C ASP A 17 7.06 -2.73 -9.70
N ALA A 18 7.84 -2.03 -8.87
CA ALA A 18 7.38 -0.85 -8.13
C ALA A 18 7.85 0.47 -8.79
N TYR A 19 6.91 1.39 -9.05
CA TYR A 19 7.14 2.68 -9.68
C TYR A 19 6.91 3.83 -8.68
N GLY A 20 7.85 4.76 -8.56
CA GLY A 20 7.86 5.82 -7.54
C GLY A 20 9.26 5.96 -6.90
N PRO A 21 9.41 6.72 -5.79
CA PRO A 21 8.34 7.40 -5.04
C PRO A 21 7.81 8.67 -5.71
N TYR A 22 6.50 8.90 -5.61
CA TYR A 22 5.86 10.17 -5.92
C TYR A 22 5.44 10.88 -4.63
N ALA A 23 5.71 12.18 -4.49
CA ALA A 23 5.24 12.93 -3.33
C ALA A 23 3.71 13.04 -3.35
N LEU A 24 3.05 12.59 -2.28
CA LEU A 24 1.60 12.73 -2.10
C LEU A 24 1.28 14.12 -1.54
N ASP A 25 0.94 15.02 -2.46
CA ASP A 25 0.34 16.31 -2.17
C ASP A 25 -1.19 16.19 -2.31
N ALA A 26 -1.96 16.77 -1.37
CA ALA A 26 -3.43 16.75 -1.39
C ALA A 26 -4.07 17.40 -2.64
N LYS A 27 -3.28 18.14 -3.43
CA LYS A 27 -3.59 18.80 -4.70
C LYS A 27 -2.88 18.17 -5.90
N ALA A 28 -2.03 17.16 -5.69
CA ALA A 28 -1.33 16.52 -6.78
C ALA A 28 -2.28 15.63 -7.58
N GLU A 29 -2.22 15.72 -8.91
CA GLU A 29 -2.87 14.76 -9.79
C GLU A 29 -2.16 13.40 -9.64
N PHE A 30 -2.92 12.35 -9.33
CA PHE A 30 -2.40 10.99 -9.24
C PHE A 30 -1.96 10.53 -10.63
N PRO A 31 -0.74 9.97 -10.78
CA PRO A 31 -0.35 9.32 -12.02
C PRO A 31 -1.37 8.24 -12.42
N ARG A 32 -1.53 8.00 -13.73
CA ARG A 32 -2.27 6.82 -14.17
C ARG A 32 -1.50 5.57 -13.73
N PRO A 33 -2.17 4.57 -13.14
CA PRO A 33 -1.51 3.31 -12.81
C PRO A 33 -0.92 2.69 -14.08
N VAL A 34 0.28 2.14 -13.97
CA VAL A 34 1.01 1.44 -15.04
C VAL A 34 1.03 -0.04 -14.69
N GLY A 35 0.49 -0.91 -15.56
CA GLY A 35 0.56 -2.36 -15.37
C GLY A 35 -0.56 -3.18 -16.01
N GLY A 36 -0.47 -4.51 -15.89
CA GLY A 36 -1.45 -5.47 -16.43
C GLY A 36 -1.13 -6.97 -16.29
N GLY A 37 -0.12 -7.34 -15.48
CA GLY A 37 0.32 -8.73 -15.25
C GLY A 37 0.03 -9.24 -13.83
N GLY A 38 0.72 -10.30 -13.40
CA GLY A 38 0.69 -10.76 -12.02
C GLY A 38 1.48 -9.83 -11.09
N THR A 39 1.03 -9.69 -9.84
CA THR A 39 1.57 -8.71 -8.88
C THR A 39 2.66 -9.31 -7.99
N SER A 40 3.78 -8.61 -7.81
CA SER A 40 4.76 -8.92 -6.76
C SER A 40 4.79 -7.79 -5.75
N PHE A 41 4.61 -8.09 -4.47
CA PHE A 41 4.69 -7.07 -3.42
C PHE A 41 6.15 -6.79 -3.01
N ILE A 42 7.08 -7.67 -3.39
CA ILE A 42 8.50 -7.64 -3.02
C ILE A 42 9.19 -6.34 -3.47
N PRO A 43 9.09 -5.88 -4.74
CA PRO A 43 9.85 -4.71 -5.22
C PRO A 43 9.50 -3.42 -4.48
N PHE A 44 8.29 -3.30 -3.93
CA PHE A 44 7.92 -2.16 -3.10
C PHE A 44 8.71 -2.15 -1.79
N PHE A 45 8.76 -3.29 -1.09
CA PHE A 45 9.46 -3.38 0.19
C PHE A 45 10.98 -3.26 0.03
N ASP A 46 11.54 -3.77 -1.07
CA ASP A 46 12.96 -3.58 -1.40
C ASP A 46 13.29 -2.08 -1.50
N LYS A 47 12.50 -1.31 -2.27
CA LYS A 47 12.69 0.14 -2.42
C LYS A 47 12.54 0.90 -1.10
N VAL A 48 11.57 0.51 -0.27
CA VAL A 48 11.40 1.09 1.05
C VAL A 48 12.65 0.83 1.91
N SER A 49 13.19 -0.38 1.89
CA SER A 49 14.39 -0.73 2.66
C SER A 49 15.63 0.04 2.22
N GLU A 50 15.80 0.29 0.92
CA GLU A 50 16.93 1.04 0.36
C GLU A 50 16.94 2.52 0.78
N HIS A 51 15.76 3.11 0.97
CA HIS A 51 15.61 4.56 1.20
C HIS A 51 15.34 4.92 2.66
N TRP A 52 15.09 3.93 3.51
CA TRP A 52 14.71 4.13 4.90
C TRP A 52 15.92 3.96 5.83
N ASP A 53 16.16 4.98 6.65
CA ASP A 53 17.11 4.93 7.77
C ASP A 53 16.37 4.55 9.07
N TRP A 54 17.02 3.75 9.92
CA TRP A 54 16.47 3.23 11.18
C TRP A 54 16.01 4.32 12.17
N GLN A 55 16.49 5.56 11.99
CA GLN A 55 16.10 6.72 12.77
C GLN A 55 14.74 7.31 12.36
N SER A 56 14.20 6.92 11.21
CA SER A 56 12.97 7.47 10.64
C SER A 56 11.76 6.65 11.08
N THR A 57 10.78 7.22 11.79
CA THR A 57 9.52 6.52 12.07
C THR A 57 8.59 6.57 10.84
N GLY A 58 7.97 5.44 10.50
CA GLY A 58 7.11 5.33 9.33
C GLY A 58 6.16 4.14 9.40
N VAL A 59 5.25 4.07 8.42
CA VAL A 59 4.32 2.95 8.22
C VAL A 59 4.12 2.77 6.72
N CYS A 60 4.10 1.52 6.27
CA CYS A 60 3.74 1.16 4.91
C CYS A 60 2.24 0.89 4.83
N VAL A 61 1.53 1.58 3.93
CA VAL A 61 0.10 1.33 3.68
C VAL A 61 -0.06 0.82 2.25
N TYR A 62 -0.66 -0.34 2.09
CA TYR A 62 -0.77 -1.01 0.80
C TYR A 62 -2.23 -1.34 0.47
N LEU A 63 -2.77 -0.77 -0.62
CA LEU A 63 -4.11 -1.09 -1.12
C LEU A 63 -4.00 -2.20 -2.18
N THR A 64 -4.58 -3.36 -1.91
CA THR A 64 -4.46 -4.55 -2.77
C THR A 64 -5.64 -5.49 -2.59
N ASP A 65 -5.88 -6.40 -3.53
CA ASP A 65 -6.77 -7.55 -3.34
C ASP A 65 -6.06 -8.74 -2.69
N GLY A 66 -4.73 -8.67 -2.50
CA GLY A 66 -3.90 -9.69 -1.86
C GLY A 66 -3.32 -10.73 -2.81
N TYR A 67 -3.68 -10.74 -4.10
CA TYR A 67 -3.15 -11.72 -5.05
C TYR A 67 -1.77 -11.29 -5.57
N GLY A 68 -0.73 -11.81 -4.95
CA GLY A 68 0.66 -11.58 -5.37
C GLY A 68 1.67 -12.30 -4.50
N SER A 69 2.95 -12.13 -4.81
CA SER A 69 4.05 -12.70 -4.00
C SER A 69 4.44 -11.76 -2.86
N PHE A 70 4.41 -12.28 -1.64
CA PHE A 70 4.86 -11.58 -0.44
C PHE A 70 6.38 -11.77 -0.23
N PRO A 71 7.07 -10.82 0.42
CA PRO A 71 8.39 -11.06 0.99
C PRO A 71 8.38 -12.26 1.94
N GLU A 72 9.47 -13.03 1.97
CA GLU A 72 9.61 -14.16 2.90
C GLU A 72 9.68 -13.69 4.36
N GLU A 73 10.35 -12.56 4.60
CA GLU A 73 10.51 -11.96 5.93
C GLU A 73 9.72 -10.64 6.02
N PRO A 74 9.11 -10.33 7.18
CA PRO A 74 8.46 -9.06 7.41
C PRO A 74 9.44 -7.87 7.26
N PRO A 75 9.04 -6.76 6.62
CA PRO A 75 9.86 -5.56 6.56
C PRO A 75 10.00 -4.91 7.95
N PRO A 76 11.05 -4.08 8.18
CA PRO A 76 11.28 -3.44 9.47
C PRO A 76 10.22 -2.41 9.86
N LEU A 77 9.52 -1.85 8.87
CA LEU A 77 8.44 -0.90 9.09
C LEU A 77 7.10 -1.63 9.31
N PRO A 78 6.23 -1.13 10.21
CA PRO A 78 4.85 -1.59 10.31
C PRO A 78 4.15 -1.53 8.95
N VAL A 79 3.35 -2.56 8.66
CA VAL A 79 2.59 -2.67 7.41
C VAL A 79 1.10 -2.73 7.71
N LEU A 80 0.33 -1.88 7.04
CA LEU A 80 -1.13 -1.93 6.99
C LEU A 80 -1.56 -2.34 5.58
N TRP A 81 -2.18 -3.51 5.47
CA TRP A 81 -2.81 -3.99 4.26
C TRP A 81 -4.28 -3.56 4.23
N VAL A 82 -4.64 -2.77 3.24
CA VAL A 82 -6.01 -2.35 2.98
C VAL A 82 -6.56 -3.22 1.86
N VAL A 83 -7.33 -4.23 2.24
CA VAL A 83 -7.80 -5.29 1.34
C VAL A 83 -9.10 -4.86 0.66
N THR A 84 -9.12 -4.86 -0.67
CA THR A 84 -10.31 -4.49 -1.45
C THR A 84 -11.45 -5.50 -1.28
N PRO A 85 -12.72 -5.10 -1.52
CA PRO A 85 -13.83 -6.05 -1.59
C PRO A 85 -13.54 -7.18 -2.59
N GLY A 86 -13.77 -8.44 -2.20
CA GLY A 86 -13.50 -9.61 -3.04
C GLY A 86 -12.04 -10.10 -3.06
N GLY A 87 -11.11 -9.38 -2.43
CA GLY A 87 -9.74 -9.85 -2.21
C GLY A 87 -9.64 -10.98 -1.19
N LEU A 88 -8.43 -11.53 -1.04
CA LEU A 88 -8.09 -12.64 -0.13
C LEU A 88 -8.62 -12.45 1.30
N GLY A 89 -8.77 -13.55 2.03
CA GLY A 89 -9.03 -13.52 3.46
C GLY A 89 -7.94 -12.78 4.22
N LEU A 90 -8.31 -12.08 5.30
CA LEU A 90 -7.39 -11.21 6.05
C LEU A 90 -6.26 -12.01 6.72
N GLU A 91 -6.51 -13.27 7.03
CA GLU A 91 -5.59 -14.25 7.58
C GLU A 91 -4.55 -14.79 6.57
N GLN A 92 -4.71 -14.50 5.28
CA GLN A 92 -3.80 -14.97 4.23
C GLN A 92 -2.58 -14.05 4.02
N PHE A 93 -2.55 -12.90 4.67
CA PHE A 93 -1.41 -11.99 4.65
C PHE A 93 -0.41 -12.44 5.73
N PRO A 94 0.86 -12.69 5.37
CA PRO A 94 1.82 -13.35 6.26
C PRO A 94 2.30 -12.46 7.42
N PHE A 95 2.13 -11.14 7.32
CA PHE A 95 2.58 -10.18 8.32
C PHE A 95 1.80 -8.86 8.24
N GLY A 96 1.95 -8.03 9.26
CA GLY A 96 1.33 -6.72 9.34
C GLY A 96 -0.13 -6.76 9.81
N GLU A 97 -0.74 -5.58 9.90
CA GLU A 97 -2.16 -5.44 10.19
C GLU A 97 -2.97 -5.47 8.89
N THR A 98 -4.15 -6.07 8.94
CA THR A 98 -5.03 -6.20 7.78
C THR A 98 -6.40 -5.61 8.09
N VAL A 99 -6.90 -4.78 7.18
CA VAL A 99 -8.25 -4.21 7.25
C VAL A 99 -8.94 -4.38 5.91
N ARG A 100 -10.25 -4.63 5.93
CA ARG A 100 -11.04 -4.69 4.70
C ARG A 100 -11.59 -3.30 4.38
N LEU A 101 -11.37 -2.86 3.14
CA LEU A 101 -12.04 -1.69 2.60
C LEU A 101 -13.51 -2.04 2.33
N ILE A 102 -14.40 -1.45 3.11
CA ILE A 102 -15.84 -1.62 2.95
C ILE A 102 -16.32 -0.52 2.01
N GLY A 103 -16.78 -0.88 0.81
CA GLY A 103 -17.44 0.07 -0.07
C GLY A 103 -18.75 0.55 0.54
N GLY A 104 -19.09 1.84 0.37
CA GLY A 104 -20.40 2.35 0.77
C GLY A 104 -21.50 1.61 0.02
N CYS A 105 -22.30 0.83 0.73
CA CYS A 105 -23.55 0.31 0.19
C CYS A 105 -24.49 1.50 0.00
N SER A 106 -24.68 1.97 -1.22
CA SER A 106 -25.88 2.75 -1.54
C SER A 106 -27.05 1.77 -1.55
N THR A 107 -27.63 1.52 -0.37
CA THR A 107 -28.95 0.91 -0.29
C THR A 107 -29.92 1.90 -0.92
N ILE A 108 -30.32 1.62 -2.16
CA ILE A 108 -31.51 2.22 -2.76
C ILE A 108 -32.70 1.76 -1.91
N HIS A 109 -33.16 2.62 -1.01
CA HIS A 109 -34.49 2.47 -0.45
C HIS A 109 -35.49 2.94 -1.50
N ASN A 110 -36.34 1.99 -1.87
CA ASN A 110 -37.44 2.06 -2.82
C ASN A 110 -38.48 3.12 -2.40
#